data_AF-A0A7C1BPF7-F1
#
_entry.id   AF-A0A7C1BPF7-F1
#
_cell.length_a   1.000
_cell.length_b   1.000
_cell.length_c   1.000
_cell.angle_alpha   90.00
_cell.angle_beta   90.00
_cell.angle_gamma   90.00
#
_symmetry.space_group_name_H-M   'P 1'
#
loop_
_entity.id
_entity.type
_entity.pdbx_description
1 polymer ?
#
loop_
_entity_poly.entity_id
_entity_poly.type
_entity_poly.pdbx_seq_one_letter_code
_entity_poly.pdbx_strand_id
1 'polypeptide(L)' 'MDIEKISFIAQEISFFFEDTFHIKAKKELFSSIFNKYLTNVDPGITTDPYDAIIILGKKDPAAFENMVKELKEKDLVSF' A
#
# COMPACT_ATOMS: atom_id res chain seq x y z
N MET A 1 -8.73 7.24 11.35
CA MET A 1 -9.14 5.91 10.87
C MET A 1 -8.77 4.89 11.93
N ASP A 2 -9.66 3.94 12.24
CA ASP A 2 -9.42 2.91 13.27
C ASP A 2 -8.36 1.91 12.82
N ILE A 3 -7.59 1.40 13.78
CA ILE A 3 -6.47 0.48 13.50
C ILE A 3 -6.94 -0.81 12.82
N GLU A 4 -8.11 -1.33 13.20
CA GLU A 4 -8.69 -2.53 12.59
C GLU A 4 -8.99 -2.32 11.11
N LYS A 5 -9.48 -1.13 10.75
CA LYS A 5 -9.76 -0.76 9.36
C LYS A 5 -8.47 -0.57 8.56
N ILE A 6 -7.45 0.06 9.16
CA ILE A 6 -6.13 0.18 8.53
C ILE A 6 -5.55 -1.21 8.27
N SER A 7 -5.64 -2.12 9.25
CA SER A 7 -5.13 -3.50 9.11
C SER A 7 -5.84 -4.29 8.03
N PHE A 8 -7.17 -4.23 8.00
CA PHE A 8 -7.95 -4.88 6.94
C PHE A 8 -7.54 -4.38 5.55
N ILE A 9 -7.47 -3.06 5.36
CA ILE A 9 -7.09 -2.46 4.07
C ILE A 9 -5.64 -2.80 3.70
N ALA A 10 -4.71 -2.75 4.65
CA ALA A 10 -3.31 -3.08 4.43
C ALA A 10 -3.15 -4.54 3.95
N GLN A 11 -3.90 -5.45 4.58
CA GLN A 11 -3.92 -6.87 4.22
C GLN A 11 -4.47 -7.10 2.82
N GLU A 12 -5.58 -6.45 2.46
CA GLU A 12 -6.13 -6.55 1.11
C GLU A 12 -5.11 -6.03 0.07
N ILE A 13 -4.48 -4.89 0.33
CA ILE A 13 -3.46 -4.33 -0.58
C ILE A 13 -2.26 -5.28 -0.72
N SER A 14 -1.77 -5.88 0.37
CA SER A 14 -0.66 -6.83 0.29
C SER A 14 -1.04 -8.06 -0.53
N PHE A 15 -2.25 -8.61 -0.34
CA PHE A 15 -2.74 -9.72 -1.14
C PHE A 15 -2.88 -9.38 -2.62
N PHE A 16 -3.44 -8.22 -2.97
CA PHE A 16 -3.49 -7.78 -4.37
C PHE A 16 -2.10 -7.60 -4.97
N PHE A 17 -1.15 -7.07 -4.19
CA PHE A 17 0.23 -6.92 -4.64
C PHE A 17 0.89 -8.27 -4.90
N GLU A 18 0.74 -9.24 -4.00
CA GLU A 18 1.28 -10.59 -4.15
C GLU A 18 0.65 -11.34 -5.32
N ASP A 19 -0.69 -11.31 -5.44
CA ASP A 19 -1.43 -11.95 -6.53
C ASP A 19 -0.99 -11.40 -7.89
N THR A 20 -0.82 -10.08 -7.98
CA THR A 20 -0.46 -9.41 -9.24
C THR A 20 1.05 -9.23 -9.43
N PHE A 21 1.89 -9.75 -8.53
CA PHE A 21 3.35 -9.55 -8.57
C PHE A 21 4.00 -10.09 -9.84
N HIS A 22 3.43 -11.15 -10.41
CA HIS A 22 3.89 -11.75 -11.66
C HIS A 22 3.52 -10.92 -12.91
N ILE A 23 2.58 -9.96 -12.78
CA ILE A 23 2.17 -9.06 -13.84
C ILE A 23 3.06 -7.81 -13.79
N LYS A 24 4.10 -7.78 -14.64
CA LYS A 24 5.13 -6.72 -14.64
C LYS A 24 4.54 -5.30 -14.57
N ALA A 25 3.55 -4.99 -15.41
CA ALA A 25 2.94 -3.67 -15.45
C ALA A 25 2.26 -3.28 -14.11
N LYS A 26 1.54 -4.21 -13.47
CA LYS A 26 0.90 -3.97 -12.17
C LYS A 26 1.96 -3.84 -11.07
N LYS A 27 2.98 -4.71 -11.07
CA LYS A 27 4.10 -4.64 -10.14
C LYS A 27 4.81 -3.28 -10.20
N GLU A 28 5.08 -2.76 -11.40
CA GLU A 28 5.71 -1.44 -11.57
C GLU A 28 4.83 -0.31 -11.03
N LEU A 29 3.51 -0.37 -11.25
CA LEU A 29 2.56 0.61 -10.71
C LEU A 29 2.50 0.56 -9.17
N PHE A 30 2.34 -0.63 -8.58
CA PHE A 30 2.39 -0.81 -7.13
C PHE A 30 3.70 -0.29 -6.55
N SER A 31 4.83 -0.65 -7.16
CA SER A 31 6.16 -0.23 -6.70
C SER A 31 6.31 1.29 -6.78
N SER A 32 5.78 1.93 -7.83
CA SER A 32 5.79 3.39 -7.96
C SER A 32 4.96 4.09 -6.88
N ILE A 33 3.77 3.57 -6.59
CA ILE A 33 2.90 4.11 -5.54
C ILE A 33 3.52 3.88 -4.16
N PHE A 34 4.00 2.67 -3.88
CA PHE A 34 4.67 2.35 -2.62
C PHE A 34 5.91 3.21 -2.42
N ASN A 35 6.73 3.42 -3.43
CA ASN A 35 7.89 4.31 -3.30
C ASN A 35 7.49 5.78 -3.01
N LYS A 36 6.34 6.24 -3.54
CA LYS A 36 5.83 7.59 -3.28
C LYS A 36 5.37 7.79 -1.84
N TYR A 37 4.70 6.79 -1.25
CA TYR A 37 4.07 6.93 0.06
C TYR A 37 4.83 6.25 1.21
N LEU A 38 5.43 5.10 0.95
CA LEU A 38 6.05 4.24 1.96
C LEU A 38 7.52 4.57 2.22
N THR A 39 8.24 5.21 1.28
CA THR A 39 9.67 5.55 1.49
C THR A 39 9.92 6.46 2.68
N ASN A 40 8.93 7.27 3.08
CA ASN A 40 9.02 8.11 4.29
C ASN A 40 8.94 7.30 5.59
N VAL A 41 8.33 6.11 5.55
CA VAL A 41 8.14 5.25 6.73
C VAL A 41 9.04 4.02 6.73
N ASP A 42 9.49 3.57 5.56
CA ASP A 42 10.44 2.49 5.35
C ASP A 42 11.48 2.89 4.27
N PRO A 43 12.45 3.76 4.62
CA PRO A 43 13.51 4.19 3.72
C PRO A 43 14.49 3.03 3.47
N GLY A 44 14.14 2.13 2.57
CA GLY A 44 14.94 0.95 2.25
C GLY A 44 14.17 -0.21 1.61
N ILE A 45 12.82 -0.19 1.64
CA ILE A 45 11.98 -1.31 1.20
C ILE A 45 12.47 -2.62 1.84
N THR A 46 12.76 -2.55 3.14
CA THR A 46 13.23 -3.68 3.94
C THR A 46 12.07 -4.37 4.66
N THR A 47 10.96 -3.65 4.83
CA THR A 47 9.78 -4.10 5.55
C THR A 47 8.74 -4.62 4.56
N ASP A 48 8.03 -5.69 4.95
CA ASP A 48 6.94 -6.25 4.16
C ASP A 48 5.90 -5.17 3.80
N PRO A 49 5.31 -5.17 2.58
CA PRO A 49 4.30 -4.19 2.18
C PRO A 49 3.19 -4.03 3.22
N TYR A 50 2.73 -5.11 3.84
CA TYR A 50 1.71 -5.04 4.88
C TYR A 50 2.17 -4.14 6.04
N ASP A 51 3.30 -4.45 6.66
CA ASP A 51 3.82 -3.72 7.82
C ASP A 51 4.11 -2.25 7.48
N ALA A 52 4.69 -1.97 6.31
CA ALA A 52 4.97 -0.61 5.87
C ALA A 52 3.67 0.21 5.72
N ILE A 53 2.62 -0.40 5.16
CA ILE A 53 1.30 0.23 5.01
C ILE A 53 0.63 0.47 6.35
N ILE A 54 0.74 -0.47 7.31
CA ILE A 54 0.26 -0.28 8.69
C ILE A 54 0.95 0.92 9.34
N ILE A 55 2.26 1.02 9.21
CA ILE A 55 3.05 2.12 9.79
C ILE A 55 2.61 3.45 9.17
N LEU A 56 2.40 3.50 7.85
CA LEU A 56 1.87 4.69 7.17
C LEU A 56 0.50 5.07 7.74
N GLY A 57 -0.44 4.13 7.82
CA GLY A 57 -1.78 4.39 8.36
C GLY A 57 -1.78 4.89 9.81
N LYS A 58 -0.80 4.47 10.62
CA LYS A 58 -0.62 4.94 12.01
C LYS A 58 0.01 6.33 12.09
N LYS A 59 1.05 6.58 11.29
CA LYS A 59 1.85 7.81 11.37
C LYS A 59 1.22 8.97 10.61
N ASP A 60 0.66 8.70 9.44
CA ASP A 60 0.06 9.68 8.55
C ASP A 60 -1.19 9.09 7.87
N PRO A 61 -2.34 9.09 8.58
CA PRO A 61 -3.59 8.56 8.06
C PRO A 61 -4.04 9.22 6.76
N ALA A 62 -3.73 10.51 6.56
CA ALA A 62 -4.10 11.24 5.36
C ALA A 62 -3.28 10.76 4.14
N ALA A 63 -1.96 10.54 4.30
CA ALA A 63 -1.14 9.92 3.27
C ALA A 63 -1.60 8.49 2.94
N PHE A 64 -1.99 7.71 3.97
CA PHE A 64 -2.57 6.38 3.76
C PHE A 64 -3.86 6.44 2.93
N GLU A 65 -4.80 7.31 3.27
CA GLU A 65 -6.05 7.46 2.51
C GLU A 65 -5.80 7.89 1.05
N ASN A 66 -4.84 8.80 0.83
CA ASN A 66 -4.42 9.20 -0.52
C ASN A 66 -3.78 8.04 -1.31
N MET A 67 -2.95 7.21 -0.66
CA MET A 67 -2.38 6.02 -1.28
C MET A 67 -3.47 5.03 -1.68
N VAL A 68 -4.41 4.73 -0.80
CA VAL A 68 -5.55 3.82 -1.08
C VAL A 68 -6.38 4.35 -2.25
N LYS A 69 -6.65 5.66 -2.28
CA LYS A 69 -7.37 6.29 -3.38
C LYS A 69 -6.63 6.12 -4.70
N GLU A 70 -5.33 6.39 -4.73
CA GLU A 70 -4.52 6.27 -5.95
C GLU A 70 -4.44 4.82 -6.45
N LEU A 71 -4.36 3.84 -5.53
CA LEU A 71 -4.44 2.41 -5.87
C LEU A 71 -5.78 2.06 -6.55
N LYS A 72 -6.90 2.58 -6.01
CA LYS A 72 -8.24 2.38 -6.59
C LYS A 72 -8.38 3.07 -7.96
N GLU A 73 -7.90 4.29 -8.11
CA GLU A 73 -7.92 5.03 -9.38
C GLU A 73 -7.09 4.37 -10.48
N LYS A 74 -6.11 3.55 -10.10
CA LYS A 74 -5.27 2.76 -11.01
C LYS A 74 -5.77 1.33 -11.24
N ASP A 75 -6.95 0.99 -10.72
CA ASP A 75 -7.54 -0.36 -10.83
C ASP A 75 -6.62 -1.47 -10.27
N LEU A 76 -5.83 -1.12 -9.25
CA LEU A 76 -4.89 -2.05 -8.61
C LEU A 76 -5.54 -2.82 -7.46
N VAL A 77 -6.57 -2.25 -6.83
CA VAL A 77 -7.33 -2.85 -5.73
C VAL A 77 -8.82 -2.54 -5.88
N SER A 78 -9.67 -3.47 -5.45
CA SER A 78 -11.14 -3.34 -5.54
C SER A 78 -11.81 -3.90 -4.29
N PHE A 79 -11.89 -3.11 -3.22
CA PHE A 79 -12.59 -3.40 -1.97
C PHE A 79 -13.35 -2.17 -1.45
#